data_AF-A0A8H8JG53-F1
#
_entry.id   AF-A0A8H8JG53-F1
#
_cell.length_a   1.000
_cell.length_b   1.000
_cell.length_c   1.000
_cell.angle_alpha   90.00
_cell.angle_beta   90.00
_cell.angle_gamma   90.00
#
_symmetry.space_group_name_H-M   'P 1'
#
loop_
_entity.id
_entity.type
_entity.pdbx_description
1 polymer ?
#
loop_
_entity_poly.entity_id
_entity_poly.type
_entity_poly.pdbx_seq_one_letter_code
_entity_poly.pdbx_strand_id
1 'polypeptide(L)'
;MLRCRLQHEAQTSLLNVFTRGFFTQIYEPTVFENYVHDLRIDDQMVELSLWDTAGQEDFDRLRSLSYADTHLIMLCFSVDNPISLENVESKWIDEVLEHCPGVKLVLVALKCDLRDDPVIRDRLARYGGRPVEYEEGLAVARRIRASRYLGT
;
A
#
# COMPACT_ATOMS: atom_id res chain seq x y z
N MET A 1 7.57 -5.43 -14.54
CA MET A 1 7.38 -4.17 -13.78
C MET A 1 6.42 -4.42 -12.63
N LEU A 2 6.93 -4.35 -11.40
CA LEU A 2 6.20 -4.48 -10.13
C LEU A 2 5.81 -3.05 -9.72
N ARG A 3 4.55 -2.72 -9.48
CA ARG A 3 4.17 -1.38 -8.98
C ARG A 3 3.47 -1.50 -7.65
N CYS A 4 3.75 -0.60 -6.72
CA CYS A 4 3.22 -0.66 -5.38
C CYS A 4 2.56 0.68 -5.02
N ARG A 5 1.31 0.58 -4.57
CA ARG A 5 0.49 1.65 -4.03
C ARG A 5 0.34 1.49 -2.54
N LEU A 6 0.68 2.56 -1.86
CA LEU A 6 0.54 2.74 -0.43
C LEU A 6 -0.32 4.00 -0.24
N GLN A 7 -0.95 4.19 0.93
CA GLN A 7 -1.60 5.45 1.26
C GLN A 7 -1.17 5.96 2.65
N HIS A 8 -0.67 7.19 2.64
CA HIS A 8 -0.63 8.25 3.66
C HIS A 8 0.23 8.16 4.93
N GLU A 9 0.56 7.02 5.53
CA GLU A 9 1.32 7.07 6.82
C GLU A 9 2.34 5.93 7.09
N ALA A 10 2.47 4.96 6.19
CA ALA A 10 3.42 3.82 6.33
C ALA A 10 4.38 3.69 5.13
N GLN A 11 4.20 4.57 4.15
CA GLN A 11 4.69 4.47 2.78
C GLN A 11 6.19 4.73 2.69
N THR A 12 6.65 5.75 3.42
CA THR A 12 8.08 6.11 3.58
C THR A 12 8.87 5.04 4.35
N SER A 13 8.23 4.32 5.28
CA SER A 13 8.87 3.30 6.11
C SER A 13 9.13 1.99 5.35
N LEU A 14 8.14 1.50 4.61
CA LEU A 14 8.32 0.32 3.74
C LEU A 14 9.31 0.64 2.61
N LEU A 15 9.22 1.84 2.03
CA LEU A 15 10.16 2.34 1.02
C LEU A 15 11.59 2.37 1.57
N ASN A 16 11.85 2.98 2.72
CA ASN A 16 13.19 3.06 3.30
C ASN A 16 13.74 1.70 3.74
N VAL A 17 12.91 0.81 4.29
CA VAL A 17 13.34 -0.55 4.64
C VAL A 17 13.67 -1.36 3.38
N PHE A 18 12.85 -1.26 2.34
CA PHE A 18 13.05 -2.02 1.10
C PHE A 18 14.22 -1.48 0.25
N THR A 19 14.49 -0.18 0.30
CA THR A 19 15.49 0.49 -0.57
C THR A 19 16.81 0.78 0.12
N ARG A 20 16.80 1.01 1.44
CA ARG A 20 17.99 1.42 2.23
C ARG A 20 18.35 0.42 3.32
N GLY A 21 17.48 -0.53 3.65
CA GLY A 21 17.72 -1.54 4.70
C GLY A 21 17.58 -1.02 6.13
N PHE A 22 17.06 0.19 6.36
CA PHE A 22 16.83 0.75 7.70
C PHE A 22 15.66 1.74 7.73
N PHE A 23 15.04 1.86 8.91
CA PHE A 23 13.96 2.81 9.20
C PHE A 23 14.54 4.18 9.58
N THR A 24 14.13 5.26 8.92
CA THR A 24 14.48 6.63 9.34
C THR A 24 13.36 7.22 10.20
N GLN A 25 13.68 7.65 11.42
CA GLN A 25 12.72 8.21 12.40
C GLN A 25 12.27 9.66 12.12
N ILE A 26 12.68 10.24 10.99
CA ILE A 26 12.37 11.63 10.65
C ILE A 26 11.19 11.62 9.68
N TYR A 27 10.05 12.14 10.13
CA TYR A 27 8.85 12.34 9.32
C TYR A 27 9.01 13.61 8.48
N GLU A 28 9.23 13.46 7.17
CA GLU A 28 9.17 14.55 6.21
C GLU A 28 7.84 14.44 5.43
N PRO A 29 6.99 15.49 5.40
CA PRO A 29 5.73 15.44 4.67
C PRO A 29 5.98 15.38 3.14
N THR A 30 5.61 14.27 2.49
CA THR A 30 5.80 14.11 1.04
C THR A 30 4.76 14.90 0.25
N VAL A 31 5.20 15.74 -0.69
CA VAL A 31 4.32 16.40 -1.67
C VAL A 31 4.08 15.48 -2.88
N PHE A 32 5.12 14.74 -3.32
CA PHE A 32 5.07 13.74 -4.38
C PHE A 32 6.42 12.99 -4.47
N GLU A 33 6.45 11.66 -4.37
CA GLU A 33 7.65 10.86 -4.68
C GLU A 33 7.32 9.65 -5.57
N ASN A 34 7.89 9.64 -6.77
CA ASN A 34 7.98 8.44 -7.60
C ASN A 34 9.36 7.82 -7.38
N TYR A 35 9.39 6.65 -6.76
CA TYR A 35 10.62 5.90 -6.60
C TYR A 35 10.63 4.71 -7.57
N VAL A 36 11.45 4.81 -8.62
CA VAL A 36 11.72 3.72 -9.55
C VAL A 36 13.02 3.03 -9.16
N HIS A 37 12.98 1.72 -9.01
CA HIS A 37 14.18 0.94 -8.74
C HIS A 37 14.18 -0.36 -9.52
N ASP A 38 15.26 -0.61 -10.23
CA ASP A 38 15.46 -1.87 -10.93
C ASP A 38 15.94 -2.95 -9.95
N LEU A 39 15.13 -3.98 -9.80
CA LEU A 39 15.43 -5.15 -9.00
C LEU A 39 15.85 -6.29 -9.93
N ARG A 40 16.83 -7.09 -9.50
CA ARG A 40 17.16 -8.35 -10.17
C ARG A 40 16.57 -9.50 -9.35
N ILE A 41 15.57 -10.18 -9.88
CA ILE A 41 14.89 -11.32 -9.25
C ILE A 41 15.03 -12.52 -10.21
N ASP A 42 15.65 -13.61 -9.75
CA ASP A 42 15.88 -14.82 -10.54
C ASP A 42 16.50 -14.53 -11.94
N ASP A 43 17.51 -13.66 -11.96
CA ASP A 43 18.18 -13.16 -13.18
C ASP A 43 17.31 -12.35 -14.16
N GLN A 44 16.06 -12.02 -13.79
CA GLN A 44 15.22 -11.09 -14.52
C GLN A 44 15.29 -9.68 -13.91
N MET A 45 15.39 -8.67 -14.77
CA MET A 45 15.27 -7.27 -14.38
C MET A 45 13.79 -6.91 -14.21
N VAL A 46 13.44 -6.44 -13.03
CA VAL A 46 12.10 -6.03 -12.64
C VAL A 46 12.16 -4.60 -12.14
N GLU A 47 11.61 -3.67 -12.91
CA GLU A 47 11.42 -2.31 -12.44
C GLU A 47 10.31 -2.29 -11.37
N LEU A 48 10.65 -1.84 -10.17
CA LEU A 48 9.72 -1.51 -9.09
C LEU A 48 9.40 -0.01 -9.16
N SER A 49 8.14 0.36 -9.39
CA SER A 49 7.70 1.75 -9.26
C SER A 49 6.78 1.91 -8.04
N LEU A 50 7.25 2.65 -7.05
CA LEU A 50 6.50 3.04 -5.86
C LEU A 50 5.93 4.45 -6.09
N TRP A 51 4.63 4.58 -5.93
CA TRP A 51 3.92 5.84 -6.13
C TRP A 51 3.43 6.34 -4.78
N ASP A 52 4.11 7.34 -4.21
CA ASP A 52 3.66 8.11 -3.04
C ASP A 52 2.91 9.35 -3.52
N THR A 53 1.58 9.26 -3.55
CA THR A 53 0.71 10.39 -3.88
C THR A 53 -0.18 10.68 -2.68
N ALA A 54 -0.27 11.95 -2.28
CA ALA A 54 -1.39 12.41 -1.46
C ALA A 54 -2.71 11.96 -2.15
N GLY A 55 -3.72 11.55 -1.38
CA GLY A 55 -5.00 11.06 -1.91
C GLY A 55 -5.85 12.13 -2.63
N GLN A 56 -5.26 13.28 -2.96
CA GLN A 56 -5.88 14.40 -3.64
C GLN A 56 -6.08 14.07 -5.12
N GLU A 57 -7.27 14.39 -5.61
CA GLU A 57 -7.75 14.14 -6.98
C GLU A 57 -6.93 14.87 -8.05
N ASP A 58 -6.20 15.92 -7.64
CA ASP A 58 -5.33 16.74 -8.52
C ASP A 58 -4.22 15.93 -9.22
N PHE A 59 -3.92 14.72 -8.74
CA PHE A 59 -2.85 13.86 -9.27
C PHE A 59 -3.32 12.66 -10.09
N ASP A 60 -4.64 12.53 -10.32
CA ASP A 60 -5.22 11.39 -11.05
C ASP A 60 -4.63 11.22 -12.47
N ARG A 61 -4.27 12.32 -13.14
CA ARG A 61 -3.66 12.29 -14.48
C ARG A 61 -2.20 11.81 -14.51
N LEU A 62 -1.40 12.15 -13.51
CA LEU A 62 -0.02 11.63 -13.41
C LEU A 62 -0.04 10.15 -13.03
N ARG A 63 -1.04 9.77 -12.26
CA ARG A 63 -1.27 8.43 -11.78
C ARG A 63 -1.78 7.48 -12.87
N SER A 64 -2.57 7.95 -13.84
CA SER A 64 -2.98 7.12 -14.97
C SER A 64 -1.82 6.71 -15.89
N LEU A 65 -0.81 7.58 -16.04
CA LEU A 65 0.44 7.26 -16.77
C LEU A 65 1.23 6.14 -16.10
N SER A 66 0.97 5.88 -14.82
CA SER A 66 1.65 4.83 -14.08
C SER A 66 1.17 3.41 -14.38
N TYR A 67 0.08 3.25 -15.12
CA TYR A 67 -0.56 1.96 -15.31
C TYR A 67 -0.10 1.21 -16.57
N ALA A 68 0.51 1.92 -17.53
CA ALA A 68 1.07 1.30 -18.72
C ALA A 68 2.11 0.21 -18.37
N ASP A 69 2.04 -0.93 -19.05
CA ASP A 69 2.97 -2.06 -18.94
C ASP A 69 3.19 -2.62 -17.51
N THR A 70 2.20 -2.43 -16.62
CA THR A 70 2.27 -2.93 -15.24
C THR A 70 1.91 -4.40 -15.17
N HIS A 71 2.77 -5.21 -14.54
CA HIS A 71 2.59 -6.66 -14.45
C HIS A 71 1.95 -7.08 -13.12
N LEU A 72 2.23 -6.34 -12.04
CA LEU A 72 1.70 -6.60 -10.71
C LEU A 72 1.52 -5.28 -9.97
N ILE A 73 0.43 -5.17 -9.20
CA ILE A 73 0.10 -4.05 -8.33
C ILE A 73 0.00 -4.52 -6.88
N MET A 74 0.73 -3.86 -5.99
CA MET A 74 0.55 -4.02 -4.55
C MET A 74 -0.37 -2.92 -4.04
N LEU A 75 -1.49 -3.28 -3.42
CA LEU A 75 -2.35 -2.36 -2.68
C LEU A 75 -2.03 -2.51 -1.21
N CYS A 76 -1.84 -1.41 -0.50
CA CYS A 76 -1.40 -1.46 0.88
C CYS A 76 -2.30 -0.63 1.79
N PHE A 77 -2.49 -1.10 3.02
CA PHE A 77 -3.25 -0.42 4.06
C PHE A 77 -2.50 -0.51 5.39
N SER A 78 -2.79 0.39 6.33
CA SER A 78 -2.17 0.40 7.66
C SER A 78 -3.09 -0.24 8.69
N VAL A 79 -2.56 -1.13 9.53
CA VAL A 79 -3.34 -1.83 10.56
C VAL A 79 -3.92 -0.87 11.61
N ASP A 80 -3.22 0.23 11.89
CA ASP A 80 -3.67 1.28 12.81
C ASP A 80 -4.65 2.30 12.20
N ASN A 81 -5.02 2.12 10.92
CA ASN A 81 -5.96 2.97 10.20
C ASN A 81 -6.97 2.14 9.39
N PRO A 82 -8.09 1.70 10.00
CA PRO A 82 -9.10 0.87 9.34
C PRO A 82 -9.69 1.48 8.05
N ILE A 83 -9.82 2.81 7.98
CA ILE A 83 -10.32 3.52 6.80
C ILE A 83 -9.42 3.27 5.59
N SER A 84 -8.11 3.07 5.80
CA SER A 84 -7.20 2.75 4.69
C SER A 84 -7.51 1.41 4.03
N LEU A 85 -8.03 0.42 4.78
CA LEU A 85 -8.50 -0.85 4.20
C LEU A 85 -9.83 -0.66 3.47
N GLU A 86 -10.75 0.14 4.00
CA GLU A 86 -12.02 0.46 3.33
C GLU A 86 -11.79 1.16 1.99
N ASN A 87 -10.81 2.07 1.91
CA ASN A 87 -10.44 2.73 0.66
C ASN A 87 -9.90 1.76 -0.39
N VAL A 88 -9.23 0.67 0.02
CA VAL A 88 -8.79 -0.38 -0.92
C VAL A 88 -9.98 -0.98 -1.65
N GLU A 89 -11.07 -1.25 -0.93
CA GLU A 89 -12.28 -1.86 -1.48
C GLU A 89 -13.18 -0.89 -2.23
N SER A 90 -13.29 0.34 -1.74
CA SER A 90 -14.27 1.31 -2.25
C SER A 90 -13.74 2.22 -3.35
N LYS A 91 -12.40 2.30 -3.51
CA LYS A 91 -11.77 3.23 -4.46
C LYS A 91 -10.63 2.58 -5.25
N TRP A 92 -9.64 2.03 -4.56
CA TRP A 92 -8.37 1.71 -5.21
C TRP A 92 -8.45 0.50 -6.13
N ILE A 93 -9.23 -0.51 -5.77
CA ILE A 93 -9.41 -1.66 -6.63
C ILE A 93 -10.09 -1.29 -7.96
N ASP A 94 -11.11 -0.45 -7.94
CA ASP A 94 -11.85 -0.07 -9.14
C ASP A 94 -10.96 0.73 -10.09
N GLU A 95 -10.20 1.70 -9.58
CA GLU A 95 -9.24 2.47 -10.39
C GLU A 95 -8.18 1.56 -11.04
N VAL A 96 -7.66 0.60 -10.27
CA VAL A 96 -6.68 -0.37 -10.79
C VAL A 96 -7.28 -1.24 -11.87
N LEU A 97 -8.50 -1.73 -11.70
CA LEU A 97 -9.16 -2.57 -12.69
C LEU A 97 -9.55 -1.80 -13.96
N GLU A 98 -9.86 -0.51 -13.84
CA GLU A 98 -10.12 0.38 -14.97
C GLU A 98 -8.89 0.57 -15.86
N HIS A 99 -7.72 0.78 -15.25
CA HIS A 99 -6.49 1.09 -16.00
C HIS A 99 -5.63 -0.14 -16.34
N CYS A 100 -5.68 -1.19 -15.50
CA CYS A 100 -4.89 -2.41 -15.65
C CYS A 100 -5.77 -3.67 -15.55
N PRO A 101 -6.68 -3.91 -16.51
CA PRO A 101 -7.53 -5.08 -16.48
C PRO A 101 -6.71 -6.38 -16.49
N GLY A 102 -6.94 -7.25 -15.50
CA GLY A 102 -6.26 -8.55 -15.39
C GLY A 102 -4.88 -8.54 -14.73
N VAL A 103 -4.42 -7.38 -14.22
CA VAL A 103 -3.15 -7.27 -13.49
C VAL A 103 -3.14 -8.15 -12.24
N LYS A 104 -1.96 -8.67 -11.87
CA LYS A 104 -1.81 -9.41 -10.62
C LYS A 104 -1.85 -8.46 -9.43
N LEU A 105 -2.61 -8.81 -8.41
CA LEU A 105 -2.78 -7.98 -7.22
C LEU A 105 -2.17 -8.65 -5.99
N VAL A 106 -1.53 -7.88 -5.12
CA VAL A 106 -1.11 -8.29 -3.78
C VAL A 106 -1.66 -7.27 -2.79
N LEU A 107 -2.33 -7.73 -1.74
CA LEU A 107 -2.73 -6.86 -0.63
C LEU A 107 -1.67 -6.93 0.48
N VAL A 108 -1.23 -5.78 0.99
CA VAL A 108 -0.22 -5.68 2.03
C VAL A 108 -0.75 -4.90 3.24
N ALA A 109 -0.72 -5.52 4.41
CA ALA A 109 -0.97 -4.87 5.69
C ALA A 109 0.34 -4.34 6.27
N LEU A 110 0.35 -3.07 6.62
CA LEU A 110 1.52 -2.36 7.15
C LEU A 110 1.35 -2.09 8.63
N LYS A 111 2.47 -1.84 9.30
CA LYS A 111 2.51 -1.54 10.75
C LYS A 111 1.83 -2.65 11.56
N CYS A 112 2.06 -3.91 11.19
CA CYS A 112 1.42 -5.05 11.84
C CYS A 112 1.80 -5.18 13.32
N ASP A 113 2.96 -4.63 13.71
CA ASP A 113 3.42 -4.48 15.09
C ASP A 113 2.48 -3.61 15.95
N LEU A 114 1.77 -2.66 15.35
CA LEU A 114 0.83 -1.77 16.06
C LEU A 114 -0.52 -2.42 16.41
N ARG A 115 -0.78 -3.66 15.96
CA ARG A 115 -2.06 -4.35 16.24
C ARG A 115 -2.28 -4.54 17.74
N ASP A 116 -1.21 -4.87 18.46
CA ASP A 116 -1.23 -5.13 19.90
C ASP A 116 -0.76 -3.93 20.73
N ASP A 117 -0.42 -2.80 20.09
CA ASP A 117 0.04 -1.60 20.78
C ASP A 117 -1.10 -0.97 21.62
N PRO A 118 -0.94 -0.86 22.96
CA PRO A 118 -1.99 -0.35 23.83
C PRO A 118 -2.38 1.11 23.54
N VAL A 119 -1.44 1.94 23.09
CA VAL A 119 -1.68 3.36 22.76
C VAL A 119 -2.55 3.44 21.51
N ILE A 120 -2.25 2.63 20.49
CA ILE A 120 -3.03 2.58 19.25
C ILE A 120 -4.43 2.04 19.51
N ARG A 121 -4.55 0.97 20.32
CA ARG A 121 -5.85 0.40 20.69
C ARG A 121 -6.70 1.39 21.48
N ASP A 122 -6.14 2.08 22.47
CA ASP A 122 -6.86 3.12 23.22
C ASP A 122 -7.27 4.29 22.32
N ARG A 123 -6.35 4.79 21.48
CA ARG A 123 -6.62 5.86 20.52
C ARG A 123 -7.79 5.53 19.62
N LEU A 124 -7.81 4.34 19.00
CA LEU A 124 -8.88 3.91 18.10
C LEU A 124 -10.19 3.66 18.87
N ALA A 125 -10.11 3.08 20.06
CA ALA A 125 -11.28 2.82 20.90
C ALA A 125 -12.03 4.10 21.30
N ARG A 126 -11.32 5.22 21.51
CA ARG A 126 -11.95 6.54 21.76
C ARG A 126 -12.86 7.01 20.63
N TYR A 127 -12.60 6.54 19.40
CA TYR A 127 -13.42 6.82 18.22
C TYR A 127 -14.29 5.62 17.82
N GLY A 128 -14.46 4.62 18.70
CA GLY A 128 -15.26 3.42 18.46
C GLY A 128 -14.64 2.41 17.49
N GLY A 129 -13.36 2.57 17.16
CA GLY A 129 -12.62 1.69 16.26
C GLY A 129 -11.69 0.72 16.99
N ARG A 130 -11.05 -0.13 16.20
CA ARG A 130 -9.94 -1.01 16.63
C ARG A 130 -8.96 -1.21 15.48
N PRO A 131 -7.73 -1.65 15.74
CA PRO A 131 -6.83 -2.06 14.68
C PRO A 131 -7.46 -3.14 13.79
N VAL A 132 -7.03 -3.18 12.54
CA VAL A 132 -7.49 -4.18 11.58
C VAL A 132 -6.90 -5.56 11.93
N GLU A 133 -7.79 -6.54 12.05
CA GLU A 133 -7.41 -7.93 12.31
C GLU A 133 -6.95 -8.62 11.02
N TYR A 134 -6.16 -9.68 11.19
CA TYR A 134 -5.64 -10.44 10.06
C TYR A 134 -6.76 -11.02 9.18
N GLU A 135 -7.84 -11.53 9.79
CA GLU A 135 -8.98 -12.09 9.07
C GLU A 135 -9.72 -11.06 8.23
N GLU A 136 -9.77 -9.80 8.67
CA GLU A 136 -10.41 -8.70 7.95
C GLU A 136 -9.62 -8.37 6.68
N GLY A 137 -8.30 -8.17 6.81
CA GLY A 137 -7.41 -7.96 5.67
C GLY A 137 -7.45 -9.15 4.69
N LEU A 138 -7.44 -10.38 5.20
CA LEU A 138 -7.54 -11.58 4.37
C LEU A 138 -8.89 -11.68 3.64
N ALA A 139 -9.99 -11.29 4.30
CA ALA A 139 -11.30 -11.26 3.67
C ALA A 139 -11.35 -10.24 2.52
N VAL A 140 -10.77 -9.05 2.72
CA VAL A 140 -10.62 -8.05 1.64
C VAL A 140 -9.79 -8.60 0.50
N ALA A 141 -8.63 -9.19 0.79
CA ALA A 141 -7.75 -9.78 -0.23
C ALA A 141 -8.51 -10.78 -1.12
N ARG A 142 -9.38 -11.61 -0.52
CA ARG A 142 -10.24 -12.54 -1.25
C ARG A 142 -11.29 -11.81 -2.11
N ARG A 143 -11.96 -10.79 -1.57
CA ARG A 143 -12.97 -10.01 -2.30
C ARG A 143 -12.38 -9.30 -3.53
N ILE A 144 -11.21 -8.69 -3.39
CA ILE A 144 -10.52 -8.02 -4.50
C ILE A 144 -9.74 -8.99 -5.41
N ARG A 145 -9.82 -10.31 -5.15
CA ARG A 145 -9.10 -11.36 -5.90
C ARG A 145 -7.58 -11.15 -5.93
N ALA A 146 -7.01 -10.65 -4.83
CA ALA A 146 -5.58 -10.56 -4.68
C ALA A 146 -4.95 -11.97 -4.74
N SER A 147 -3.84 -12.07 -5.47
CA SER A 147 -3.05 -13.30 -5.58
C SER A 147 -2.36 -13.66 -4.27
N ARG A 148 -2.12 -12.69 -3.39
CA ARG A 148 -1.55 -12.89 -2.06
C ARG A 148 -1.96 -11.79 -1.08
N TYR A 149 -2.01 -12.14 0.21
CA TYR A 149 -2.10 -11.22 1.33
C TYR A 149 -0.83 -11.32 2.16
N LEU A 150 -0.18 -10.19 2.44
CA LEU A 150 1.07 -10.09 3.20
C LEU A 150 0.89 -9.13 4.39
N GLY A 151 1.62 -9.36 5.47
CA GLY A 151 1.70 -8.45 6.61
C GLY A 151 3.16 -8.11 6.90
N THR A 152 3.43 -6.84 7.21
CA THR A 152 4.76 -6.31 7.57
C THR A 152 4.70 -5.50 8.85
#